data_AF-A0A8H4ENA1-F1
#
_entry.id   AF-A0A8H4ENA1-F1
#
_cell.length_a   1.000
_cell.length_b   1.000
_cell.length_c   1.000
_cell.angle_alpha   90.00
_cell.angle_beta   90.00
_cell.angle_gamma   90.00
#
_symmetry.space_group_name_H-M   'P 1'
#
loop_
_entity.id
_entity.type
_entity.pdbx_description
1 polymer ?
#
loop_
_entity_poly.entity_id
_entity_poly.type
_entity_poly.pdbx_seq_one_letter_code
_entity_poly.pdbx_strand_id
1 'polypeptide(L)'
;MSNNLLRNLPYVDPKCLQSKYPYEINKKSNIYSIGILLWVISSGRPPFETTYQFSELAFNILNGAREDPIEGTPMAYVNLYTRTV
;
A
#
# COMPACT_ATOMS: atom_id res chain seq x y z
N MET A 1 -2.37 -21.68 -0.80
CA MET A 1 -2.77 -20.73 0.28
C MET A 1 -1.81 -19.55 0.44
N SER A 2 -0.56 -19.59 -0.05
CA SER A 2 0.44 -18.50 0.07
C SER A 2 0.17 -17.23 -0.76
N ASN A 3 -0.45 -17.36 -1.94
CA ASN A 3 -0.59 -16.24 -2.88
C ASN A 3 -1.50 -15.10 -2.40
N ASN A 4 -2.46 -15.38 -1.51
CA ASN A 4 -3.38 -14.34 -1.03
C ASN A 4 -2.72 -13.37 -0.04
N LEU A 5 -1.75 -13.84 0.74
CA LEU A 5 -1.03 -12.98 1.70
C LEU A 5 -0.14 -11.97 0.97
N LEU A 6 0.58 -12.41 -0.06
CA LEU A 6 1.41 -11.53 -0.89
C LEU A 6 0.56 -10.47 -1.61
N ARG A 7 -0.58 -10.88 -2.18
CA ARG A 7 -1.49 -9.96 -2.90
C ARG A 7 -2.15 -8.93 -2.00
N ASN A 8 -2.42 -9.28 -0.74
CA ASN A 8 -3.09 -8.38 0.21
C ASN A 8 -2.12 -7.46 0.94
N LEU A 9 -0.83 -7.81 0.99
CA LEU A 9 0.19 -7.09 1.74
C LEU A 9 0.28 -5.58 1.40
N PRO A 10 0.20 -5.13 0.13
CA PRO A 10 0.23 -3.71 -0.20
C PRO A 10 -0.87 -2.88 0.47
N TYR A 11 -2.02 -3.48 0.74
CA TYR A 11 -3.17 -2.82 1.36
C TYR A 11 -3.08 -2.76 2.89
N VAL A 12 -2.11 -3.44 3.50
CA VAL A 12 -1.92 -3.46 4.95
C VAL A 12 -1.13 -2.23 5.38
N ASP A 13 -1.68 -1.49 6.34
CA ASP A 13 -1.02 -0.34 6.97
C ASP A 13 0.38 -0.74 7.46
N PRO A 14 1.47 -0.05 7.04
CA PRO A 14 2.83 -0.36 7.46
C PRO A 14 2.99 -0.43 8.99
N LYS A 15 2.21 0.35 9.74
CA LYS A 15 2.23 0.32 11.21
C LYS A 15 1.70 -0.98 11.78
N CYS A 16 0.76 -1.63 11.08
CA CYS A 16 0.29 -2.96 11.43
C CYS A 16 1.44 -3.99 11.31
N LEU A 17 2.27 -3.87 10.27
CA LEU A 17 3.41 -4.75 10.04
C LEU A 17 4.54 -4.56 11.07
N GLN A 18 4.67 -3.35 11.63
CA GLN A 18 5.69 -3.02 12.64
C GLN A 18 5.25 -3.30 14.09
N SER A 19 3.94 -3.31 14.35
CA SER A 19 3.41 -3.36 15.72
C SER A 19 3.66 -4.71 16.41
N LYS A 20 3.89 -4.66 17.73
CA LYS A 20 3.75 -5.83 18.60
C LYS A 20 2.24 -6.01 18.84
N TYR A 21 1.71 -7.15 18.42
CA TYR A 21 0.28 -7.47 18.50
C TYR A 21 -0.33 -7.20 19.89
N PRO A 22 -1.60 -6.74 19.95
CA PRO A 22 -2.53 -6.52 18.84
C PRO A 22 -2.47 -5.09 18.25
N TYR A 23 -2.52 -5.00 16.91
CA TYR A 23 -2.75 -3.72 16.23
C TYR A 23 -4.25 -3.43 16.12
N GLU A 24 -4.68 -2.27 16.62
CA GLU A 24 -6.04 -1.81 16.39
C GLU A 24 -6.14 -1.07 15.05
N ILE A 25 -6.93 -1.63 14.13
CA ILE A 25 -7.30 -0.97 12.87
C ILE A 25 -7.99 0.34 13.21
N ASN A 26 -7.46 1.43 12.69
CA ASN A 26 -7.97 2.77 12.95
C ASN A 26 -8.25 3.51 11.63
N LYS A 27 -8.77 4.74 11.75
CA LYS A 27 -9.09 5.58 10.58
C LYS A 27 -7.89 5.78 9.65
N LYS A 28 -6.67 5.86 10.17
CA LYS A 28 -5.46 6.02 9.33
C LYS A 28 -5.17 4.77 8.52
N SER A 29 -5.37 3.59 9.11
CA SER A 29 -5.23 2.30 8.40
C SER A 29 -6.23 2.17 7.25
N ASN A 30 -7.48 2.61 7.45
CA ASN A 30 -8.48 2.63 6.37
C ASN A 30 -8.12 3.63 5.27
N ILE A 31 -7.60 4.81 5.62
CA ILE A 31 -7.16 5.81 4.63
C ILE A 31 -6.00 5.25 3.79
N TYR A 32 -5.06 4.54 4.42
CA TYR A 32 -3.95 3.90 3.72
C TYR A 32 -4.45 2.89 2.67
N SER A 33 -5.30 1.94 3.06
CA SER A 33 -5.81 0.91 2.15
C SER A 33 -6.67 1.50 1.03
N ILE A 34 -7.47 2.54 1.32
CA ILE A 34 -8.21 3.31 0.31
C ILE A 34 -7.25 4.01 -0.65
N GLY A 35 -6.12 4.54 -0.18
CA GLY A 35 -5.09 5.15 -1.02
C GLY A 35 -4.54 4.18 -2.07
N ILE A 36 -4.20 2.96 -1.65
CA ILE A 36 -3.75 1.90 -2.57
C ILE A 36 -4.87 1.52 -3.56
N LEU A 37 -6.12 1.39 -3.10
CA LEU A 37 -7.26 1.11 -3.99
C LEU A 37 -7.47 2.19 -5.04
N LEU A 38 -7.38 3.47 -4.65
CA LEU A 38 -7.49 4.60 -5.58
C LEU A 38 -6.35 4.57 -6.60
N TRP A 39 -5.13 4.24 -6.16
CA TRP A 39 -4.00 4.06 -7.08
C TRP A 39 -4.30 2.93 -8.08
N VAL A 40 -4.74 1.76 -7.62
CA VAL A 40 -5.10 0.61 -8.49
C VAL A 40 -6.19 0.97 -9.51
N ILE A 41 -7.23 1.70 -9.09
CA ILE A 41 -8.30 2.15 -9.99
C ILE A 41 -7.77 3.14 -11.03
N SER A 42 -6.92 4.09 -10.61
CA SER A 42 -6.32 5.07 -11.53
C SER A 42 -5.31 4.43 -12.48
N SER A 43 -4.63 3.37 -12.03
CA SER A 43 -3.54 2.73 -12.75
C SER A 43 -3.99 1.62 -13.69
N GLY A 44 -5.02 0.89 -13.29
CA GLY A 44 -5.34 -0.42 -13.88
C GLY A 44 -4.26 -1.48 -13.63
N ARG A 45 -3.33 -1.25 -12.69
CA ARG A 45 -2.17 -2.12 -12.42
C ARG A 45 -2.22 -2.74 -11.02
N PRO A 46 -1.66 -3.95 -10.84
CA PRO A 46 -1.43 -4.50 -9.52
C PRO A 46 -0.43 -3.65 -8.71
N PRO A 47 -0.64 -3.47 -7.41
CA PRO A 47 0.34 -2.81 -6.55
C PRO A 47 1.61 -3.66 -6.43
N PHE A 48 2.78 -3.02 -6.52
CA PHE A 48 4.11 -3.67 -6.46
C PHE A 48 4.28 -4.87 -7.42
N GLU A 49 3.81 -4.73 -8.67
CA GLU A 49 3.82 -5.80 -9.69
C GLU A 49 5.19 -6.47 -9.92
N THR A 50 6.29 -5.77 -9.65
CA THR A 50 7.66 -6.29 -9.82
C THR A 50 8.23 -7.00 -8.59
N THR A 51 7.54 -7.02 -7.45
CA THR A 51 8.01 -7.64 -6.20
C THR A 51 7.27 -8.94 -5.91
N TYR A 52 7.98 -10.07 -5.99
CA TYR A 52 7.38 -11.41 -5.85
C TYR A 52 7.61 -12.07 -4.49
N GLN A 53 8.52 -11.52 -3.68
CA GLN A 53 8.86 -12.07 -2.36
C GLN A 53 8.16 -11.29 -1.26
N PHE A 54 7.48 -12.00 -0.36
CA PHE A 54 6.75 -11.39 0.75
C PHE A 54 7.65 -10.56 1.67
N SER A 55 8.83 -11.09 2.02
CA SER A 55 9.80 -10.41 2.90
C SER A 55 10.34 -9.13 2.26
N GLU A 56 10.65 -9.16 0.97
CA GLU A 56 11.10 -8.00 0.20
C GLU A 56 10.01 -6.93 0.14
N LEU A 57 8.78 -7.33 -0.19
CA LEU A 57 7.64 -6.42 -0.25
C LEU A 57 7.35 -5.78 1.11
N ALA A 58 7.34 -6.58 2.19
CA ALA A 58 7.14 -6.08 3.55
C ALA A 58 8.23 -5.08 3.94
N PHE A 59 9.49 -5.39 3.63
CA PHE A 59 10.62 -4.50 3.88
C PHE A 59 10.48 -3.18 3.10
N ASN A 60 10.12 -3.23 1.82
CA ASN A 60 9.93 -2.04 0.99
C ASN A 60 8.79 -1.16 1.55
N ILE A 61 7.64 -1.75 1.88
CA ILE A 61 6.49 -1.03 2.47
C ILE A 61 6.86 -0.37 3.79
N LEU A 62 7.59 -1.09 4.67
CA LEU A 62 8.06 -0.57 5.96
C LEU A 62 9.05 0.59 5.82
N ASN A 63 9.86 0.59 4.76
CA ASN A 63 10.78 1.69 4.42
C ASN A 63 10.11 2.84 3.67
N GLY A 64 8.78 2.80 3.51
CA GLY A 64 8.02 3.87 2.87
C GLY A 64 8.00 3.81 1.35
N ALA A 65 8.37 2.68 0.74
CA ALA A 65 8.20 2.49 -0.70
C ALA A 65 6.72 2.65 -1.08
N ARG A 66 6.50 3.31 -2.22
CA ARG A 66 5.19 3.67 -2.75
C ARG A 66 5.23 3.52 -4.26
N GLU A 67 4.13 3.11 -4.84
CA GLU A 67 3.94 3.06 -6.27
C GLU A 67 4.05 4.45 -6.88
N ASP A 68 4.64 4.54 -8.07
CA ASP A 68 4.78 5.78 -8.79
C ASP A 68 3.41 6.29 -9.27
N PRO A 69 3.15 7.61 -9.19
CA PRO A 69 1.99 8.21 -9.85
C PRO A 69 2.03 7.92 -11.35
N ILE A 70 0.87 7.61 -11.92
CA ILE A 70 0.79 7.35 -13.36
C ILE A 70 0.53 8.64 -14.10
N GLU A 71 1.13 8.76 -15.29
CA GLU A 71 0.94 9.89 -16.18
C GLU A 71 -0.56 10.14 -16.41
N GLY A 72 -0.99 11.38 -16.22
CA GLY A 72 -2.41 11.77 -16.31
C GLY A 72 -3.21 11.62 -15.01
N THR A 73 -2.64 11.05 -13.93
CA THR A 73 -3.30 11.03 -12.62
C THR A 73 -3.45 12.47 -12.09
N PRO A 74 -4.67 12.94 -11.74
CA PRO A 74 -4.86 14.28 -11.21
C PRO A 74 -4.00 14.52 -9.97
N MET A 75 -3.33 15.67 -9.89
CA MET A 75 -2.40 15.96 -8.79
C MET A 75 -3.06 15.94 -7.40
N ALA A 76 -4.36 16.20 -7.32
CA ALA A 76 -5.12 16.04 -6.08
C ALA A 76 -5.12 14.58 -5.56
N TYR A 77 -5.18 13.59 -6.45
CA TYR A 77 -5.11 12.17 -6.11
C TYR A 77 -3.70 11.77 -5.69
N VAL A 78 -2.69 12.26 -6.42
CA VAL A 78 -1.27 12.08 -6.06
C VAL A 78 -1.03 12.63 -4.65
N ASN A 79 -1.53 13.82 -4.36
CA ASN A 79 -1.41 14.45 -3.05
C ASN A 79 -2.15 13.67 -1.97
N LEU A 80 -3.35 13.15 -2.23
CA LEU A 80 -4.10 12.32 -1.27
C LEU A 80 -3.35 11.03 -0.90
N TYR A 81 -2.78 10.36 -1.89
CA TYR A 81 -2.02 9.13 -1.73
C TYR A 81 -0.66 9.36 -1.04
N THR A 82 0.04 10.44 -1.37
CA THR A 82 1.34 10.78 -0.79
C THR A 82 1.25 11.40 0.60
N ARG A 83 0.10 11.98 1.02
CA ARG A 83 -0.05 12.63 2.34
C ARG A 83 -0.19 11.70 3.53
N THR A 84 -0.30 10.40 3.32
CA THR A 84 -0.61 9.43 4.37
C THR A 84 0.63 8.80 5.00
N VAL A 85 1.82 9.34 4.72
CA VAL A 85 3.07 9.03 5.45
C VAL A 85 3.08 9.60 6.87
#